data_AF-A0A3D1LB36-F1
#
_entry.id   AF-A0A3D1LB36-F1
#
_cell.length_a   1.000
_cell.length_b   1.000
_cell.length_c   1.000
_cell.angle_alpha   90.00
_cell.angle_beta   90.00
_cell.angle_gamma   90.00
#
_symmetry.space_group_name_H-M   'P 1'
#
loop_
_entity.id
_entity.type
_entity.pdbx_description
1 polymer ?
#
loop_
_entity_poly.entity_id
_entity_poly.type
_entity_poly.pdbx_seq_one_letter_code
_entity_poly.pdbx_strand_id
1 'polypeptide(L)'
;MDVDVARLKLMRASHQSQQYKLEDNLLRYFPEQIEAAKNAIAGLETDMQTVAAHPHPTDGFAGMEVKGDLLTDKDNAGAALLEAFKEVKDSEPVPVGSYRGFQTALTAEGFYMDCILTLKGQMSHRVELGKDARGNLTRIDNVLNAIPARLNSQKVYLENLYAQMEAAKTELGKPFPQ
;
A
#
# COMPACT_ATOMS: atom_id res chain seq x y z
N MET A 1 5.94 41.87 -32.84
CA MET A 1 6.97 42.57 -32.05
C MET A 1 6.65 42.51 -30.56
N ASP A 2 5.62 43.18 -30.02
CA ASP A 2 5.34 43.11 -28.57
C ASP A 2 4.85 41.72 -28.08
N VAL A 3 4.06 41.01 -28.89
CA VAL A 3 3.56 39.66 -28.56
C VAL A 3 4.68 38.63 -28.49
N ASP A 4 5.68 38.73 -29.37
CA ASP A 4 6.82 37.80 -29.44
C ASP A 4 7.73 37.96 -28.22
N VAL A 5 7.96 39.21 -27.78
CA VAL A 5 8.75 39.52 -26.58
C VAL A 5 8.04 39.06 -25.31
N ALA A 6 6.72 39.26 -25.22
CA ALA A 6 5.92 38.77 -24.09
C ALA A 6 5.96 37.22 -23.99
N ARG A 7 5.85 36.54 -25.14
CA ARG A 7 5.94 35.07 -25.22
C ARG A 7 7.31 34.56 -24.78
N LEU A 8 8.40 35.17 -25.26
CA LEU A 8 9.77 34.82 -24.87
C LEU A 8 10.01 34.99 -23.36
N LYS A 9 9.53 36.08 -22.76
CA LYS A 9 9.63 36.32 -21.30
C LYS A 9 8.90 35.24 -20.50
N LEU A 10 7.68 34.87 -20.92
CA LEU A 10 6.91 33.81 -20.28
C LEU A 10 7.63 32.45 -20.36
N MET A 11 8.17 32.11 -21.53
CA MET A 11 8.93 30.87 -21.73
C MET A 11 10.19 30.82 -20.84
N ARG A 12 10.92 31.93 -20.72
CA ARG A 12 12.09 32.02 -19.85
C ARG A 12 11.73 31.87 -18.37
N ALA A 13 10.65 32.51 -17.93
CA ALA A 13 10.14 32.35 -16.57
C ALA A 13 9.70 30.90 -16.28
N SER A 14 9.04 30.24 -17.23
CA SER A 14 8.68 28.83 -17.15
C SER A 14 9.90 27.93 -17.03
N HIS A 15 10.93 28.17 -17.85
CA HIS A 15 12.19 27.42 -17.79
C HIS A 15 12.87 27.57 -16.43
N GLN A 16 12.97 28.80 -15.90
CA GLN A 16 13.54 29.03 -14.58
C GLN A 16 12.76 28.32 -13.47
N SER A 17 11.41 28.36 -13.52
CA SER A 17 10.58 27.61 -12.57
C SER A 17 10.80 26.10 -12.68
N GLN A 18 10.97 25.57 -13.89
CA GLN A 18 11.27 24.16 -14.11
C GLN A 18 12.62 23.77 -13.48
N GLN A 19 13.65 24.60 -13.63
CA GLN A 19 14.97 24.35 -13.03
C GLN A 19 14.87 24.26 -11.50
N TYR A 20 14.18 25.20 -10.85
CA TYR A 20 13.98 25.14 -9.39
C TYR A 20 13.21 23.89 -8.93
N LYS A 21 12.21 23.45 -9.70
CA LYS A 21 11.49 22.20 -9.39
C LYS A 21 12.39 20.98 -9.55
N LEU A 22 13.27 20.95 -10.56
CA LEU A 22 14.23 19.85 -10.72
C LEU A 22 15.22 19.81 -9.55
N GLU A 23 15.72 20.96 -9.10
CA GLU A 23 16.60 21.03 -7.91
C GLU A 23 15.91 20.49 -6.66
N ASP A 24 14.70 20.97 -6.36
CA ASP A 24 13.94 20.52 -5.19
C ASP A 24 13.63 19.01 -5.26
N ASN A 25 13.23 18.53 -6.44
CA ASN A 25 12.94 17.11 -6.64
C ASN A 25 14.19 16.24 -6.43
N LEU A 26 15.35 16.67 -6.93
CA LEU A 26 16.62 15.95 -6.79
C LEU A 26 17.14 15.95 -5.35
N LEU A 27 16.93 17.04 -4.62
CA LEU A 27 17.38 17.18 -3.24
C LEU A 27 16.47 16.47 -2.23
N ARG A 28 15.15 16.46 -2.48
CA ARG A 28 14.16 16.00 -1.49
C ARG A 28 13.30 14.86 -2.01
N TYR A 29 12.54 15.11 -3.07
CA TYR A 29 11.51 14.18 -3.53
C TYR A 29 12.06 12.80 -3.91
N PHE A 30 13.03 12.72 -4.82
CA PHE A 30 13.55 11.42 -5.27
C PHE A 30 14.21 10.63 -4.13
N PRO A 31 15.11 11.20 -3.30
CA PRO A 31 15.67 10.49 -2.15
C PRO A 31 14.59 9.95 -1.20
N GLU A 32 13.60 10.78 -0.82
CA GLU A 32 12.51 10.39 0.08
C GLU A 32 11.67 9.24 -0.52
N GLN A 33 11.30 9.33 -1.80
CA GLN A 33 10.52 8.29 -2.47
C GLN A 33 11.29 6.99 -2.68
N ILE A 34 12.58 7.07 -2.99
CA ILE A 34 13.46 5.91 -3.14
C ILE A 34 13.60 5.17 -1.81
N GLU A 35 13.82 5.89 -0.71
CA GLU A 35 13.91 5.29 0.62
C GLU A 35 12.58 4.61 1.01
N ALA A 36 11.45 5.30 0.80
CA ALA A 36 10.12 4.75 1.05
C ALA A 36 9.86 3.46 0.23
N ALA A 37 10.20 3.46 -1.06
CA ALA A 37 10.04 2.29 -1.92
C ALA A 37 10.94 1.11 -1.46
N LYS A 38 12.19 1.38 -1.07
CA LYS A 38 13.09 0.35 -0.52
C LYS A 38 12.55 -0.26 0.76
N ASN A 39 12.06 0.57 1.69
CA ASN A 39 11.46 0.11 2.94
C ASN A 39 10.21 -0.74 2.67
N ALA A 40 9.36 -0.32 1.72
CA ALA A 40 8.18 -1.09 1.31
C ALA A 40 8.56 -2.44 0.69
N ILE A 41 9.60 -2.49 -0.16
CA ILE A 41 10.12 -3.74 -0.74
C ILE A 41 10.59 -4.69 0.37
N ALA A 42 11.43 -4.21 1.30
CA ALA A 42 11.95 -5.04 2.40
C ALA A 42 10.82 -5.56 3.31
N GLY A 43 9.82 -4.73 3.60
CA GLY A 43 8.64 -5.13 4.37
C GLY A 43 7.81 -6.19 3.64
N LEU A 44 7.54 -6.01 2.35
CA LEU A 44 6.80 -6.99 1.54
C LEU A 44 7.57 -8.31 1.38
N GLU A 45 8.89 -8.28 1.25
CA GLU A 45 9.71 -9.50 1.21
C GLU A 45 9.64 -10.27 2.54
N THR A 46 9.63 -9.56 3.67
CA THR A 46 9.43 -10.18 4.99
C THR A 46 8.03 -10.77 5.10
N ASP A 47 7.00 -10.04 4.67
CA ASP A 47 5.62 -10.54 4.70
C ASP A 47 5.40 -11.75 3.78
N MET A 48 6.11 -11.83 2.65
CA MET A 48 6.11 -13.03 1.80
C MET A 48 6.67 -14.26 2.52
N GLN A 49 7.71 -14.08 3.35
CA GLN A 49 8.24 -15.17 4.19
C GLN A 49 7.20 -15.61 5.22
N THR A 50 6.47 -14.67 5.83
CA THR A 50 5.36 -14.98 6.75
C THR A 50 4.29 -15.83 6.07
N VAL A 51 3.85 -15.44 4.86
CA VAL A 51 2.87 -16.20 4.07
C VAL A 51 3.39 -17.59 3.71
N ALA A 52 4.67 -17.71 3.34
CA ALA A 52 5.30 -18.99 3.01
C ALA A 52 5.42 -19.92 4.22
N ALA A 53 5.70 -19.38 5.40
CA ALA A 53 5.75 -20.13 6.66
C ALA A 53 4.35 -20.58 7.14
N HIS A 54 3.29 -19.92 6.68
CA HIS A 54 1.90 -20.24 7.02
C HIS A 54 1.07 -20.45 5.75
N PRO A 55 1.36 -21.52 4.96
CA PRO A 55 0.70 -21.74 3.68
C PRO A 55 -0.81 -21.95 3.86
N HIS A 56 -1.60 -21.45 2.90
CA HIS A 56 -3.02 -21.83 2.84
C HIS A 56 -3.10 -23.29 2.37
N PRO A 57 -3.90 -24.16 3.01
CA PRO A 57 -4.04 -25.54 2.58
C PRO A 57 -4.68 -25.63 1.18
N THR A 58 -4.29 -26.63 0.38
CA THR A 58 -4.87 -26.84 -0.96
C THR A 58 -6.37 -27.09 -0.88
N ASP A 59 -6.78 -27.90 0.10
CA ASP A 59 -8.17 -28.17 0.42
C ASP A 59 -8.46 -27.75 1.87
N GLY A 60 -9.52 -26.98 2.08
CA GLY A 60 -9.98 -26.59 3.41
C GLY A 60 -9.70 -25.12 3.78
N PHE A 61 -9.42 -24.89 5.06
CA PHE A 61 -9.25 -23.56 5.67
C PHE A 61 -7.98 -23.55 6.53
N ALA A 62 -7.22 -22.46 6.47
CA ALA A 62 -5.98 -22.33 7.24
C ALA A 62 -6.21 -22.22 8.75
N GLY A 63 -7.45 -21.96 9.19
CA GLY A 63 -7.77 -21.59 10.55
C GLY A 63 -7.51 -20.11 10.82
N MET A 64 -8.31 -19.53 11.72
CA MET A 64 -8.19 -18.14 12.14
C MET A 64 -8.45 -18.04 13.63
N GLU A 65 -7.70 -17.18 14.31
CA GLU A 65 -8.01 -16.80 15.67
C GLU A 65 -8.89 -15.55 15.66
N VAL A 66 -10.02 -15.60 16.36
CA VAL A 66 -10.92 -14.46 16.55
C VAL A 66 -11.26 -14.37 18.03
N LYS A 67 -10.92 -13.24 18.67
CA LYS A 67 -11.13 -12.97 20.10
C LYS A 67 -10.58 -14.06 21.04
N GLY A 68 -9.47 -14.70 20.65
CA GLY A 68 -8.82 -15.77 21.41
C GLY A 68 -9.33 -17.18 21.09
N ASP A 69 -10.41 -17.31 20.31
CA ASP A 69 -10.91 -18.62 19.87
C ASP A 69 -10.23 -19.04 18.56
N LEU A 70 -9.65 -20.23 18.53
CA LEU A 70 -9.08 -20.83 17.32
C LEU A 70 -10.19 -21.52 16.51
N LEU A 71 -10.55 -20.92 15.38
CA LEU A 71 -11.63 -21.36 14.51
C LEU A 71 -11.05 -22.05 13.28
N THR A 72 -11.32 -23.36 13.15
CA THR A 72 -10.83 -24.19 12.02
C THR A 72 -11.90 -24.46 10.97
N ASP A 73 -13.14 -24.04 11.22
CA ASP A 73 -14.27 -24.10 10.29
C ASP A 73 -14.56 -22.72 9.68
N LYS A 74 -14.87 -22.69 8.37
CA LYS A 74 -15.09 -21.43 7.62
C LYS A 74 -16.34 -20.69 8.06
N ASP A 75 -17.41 -21.41 8.37
CA ASP A 75 -18.67 -20.79 8.75
C ASP A 75 -18.52 -20.13 10.13
N ASN A 76 -17.90 -20.84 11.06
CA ASN A 76 -17.63 -20.31 12.39
C ASN A 76 -16.66 -19.12 12.36
N ALA A 77 -15.56 -19.20 11.60
CA ALA A 77 -14.60 -18.11 11.46
C ALA A 77 -15.22 -16.85 10.84
N GLY A 78 -15.97 -17.02 9.75
CA GLY A 78 -16.63 -15.90 9.08
C GLY A 78 -17.72 -15.27 9.95
N ALA A 79 -18.50 -16.07 10.67
CA ALA A 79 -19.50 -15.56 11.60
C ALA A 79 -18.86 -14.81 12.77
N ALA A 80 -17.82 -15.36 13.40
CA ALA A 80 -17.10 -14.72 14.49
C ALA A 80 -16.50 -13.37 14.08
N LEU A 81 -15.96 -13.28 12.87
CA LEU A 81 -15.42 -12.02 12.33
C LEU A 81 -16.51 -10.95 12.16
N LEU A 82 -17.69 -11.35 11.63
CA LEU A 82 -18.84 -10.44 11.50
C LEU A 82 -19.40 -10.01 12.85
N GLU A 83 -19.44 -10.90 13.85
CA GLU A 83 -19.84 -10.54 15.21
C GLU A 83 -18.82 -9.59 15.86
N ALA A 84 -17.52 -9.84 15.69
CA ALA A 84 -16.48 -8.96 16.20
C ALA A 84 -16.58 -7.54 15.62
N PHE A 85 -16.97 -7.39 14.35
CA PHE A 85 -17.19 -6.09 13.74
C PHE A 85 -18.29 -5.27 14.42
N LYS A 86 -19.37 -5.88 14.94
CA LYS A 86 -20.47 -5.14 15.58
C LYS A 86 -20.03 -4.35 16.81
N GLU A 87 -18.88 -4.69 17.39
CA GLU A 87 -18.31 -4.00 18.54
C GLU A 87 -17.39 -2.83 18.17
N VAL A 88 -17.03 -2.70 16.89
CA VAL A 88 -16.20 -1.62 16.36
C VAL A 88 -17.06 -0.39 16.09
N LYS A 89 -16.72 0.75 16.67
CA LYS A 89 -17.57 1.96 16.68
C LYS A 89 -16.98 3.16 15.97
N ASP A 90 -15.67 3.14 15.73
CA ASP A 90 -14.93 4.27 15.20
C ASP A 90 -13.69 3.78 14.42
N SER A 91 -12.83 4.73 14.08
CA SER A 91 -11.59 4.48 13.35
C SER A 91 -10.45 3.98 14.24
N GLU A 92 -10.65 3.75 15.54
CA GLU A 92 -9.63 3.19 16.41
C GLU A 92 -9.46 1.68 16.11
N PRO A 93 -8.24 1.21 15.80
CA PRO A 93 -8.03 -0.21 15.52
C PRO A 93 -8.31 -1.08 16.74
N VAL A 94 -9.28 -1.97 16.62
CA VAL A 94 -9.61 -2.99 17.63
C VAL A 94 -8.94 -4.31 17.26
N PRO A 95 -7.94 -4.79 18.02
CA PRO A 95 -7.34 -6.10 17.78
C PRO A 95 -8.40 -7.20 17.84
N VAL A 96 -8.43 -8.06 16.84
CA VAL A 96 -9.46 -9.11 16.71
C VAL A 96 -8.89 -10.53 16.72
N GLY A 97 -7.60 -10.72 16.46
CA GLY A 97 -6.96 -12.03 16.53
C GLY A 97 -5.87 -12.20 15.49
N SER A 98 -5.74 -13.37 14.87
CA SER A 98 -4.64 -13.65 13.94
C SER A 98 -5.06 -14.56 12.78
N TYR A 99 -4.40 -14.38 11.62
CA TYR A 99 -4.62 -15.21 10.44
C TYR A 99 -3.32 -15.41 9.65
N ARG A 100 -2.96 -16.67 9.38
CA ARG A 100 -1.78 -17.04 8.58
C ARG A 100 -0.49 -16.30 8.96
N GLY A 101 -0.24 -16.15 10.27
CA GLY A 101 0.94 -15.47 10.82
C GLY A 101 0.83 -13.95 10.94
N PHE A 102 -0.30 -13.34 10.57
CA PHE A 102 -0.55 -11.91 10.70
C PHE A 102 -1.47 -11.61 11.87
N GLN A 103 -1.13 -10.59 12.66
CA GLN A 103 -2.05 -10.04 13.65
C GLN A 103 -3.15 -9.26 12.93
N THR A 104 -4.38 -9.31 13.43
CA THR A 104 -5.53 -8.71 12.78
C THR A 104 -6.22 -7.70 13.68
N ALA A 105 -6.66 -6.59 13.10
CA ALA A 105 -7.44 -5.56 13.77
C ALA A 105 -8.54 -5.04 12.85
N LEU A 106 -9.66 -4.64 13.44
CA LEU A 106 -10.81 -4.07 12.74
C LEU A 106 -10.90 -2.56 12.98
N THR A 107 -11.29 -1.82 11.96
CA THR A 107 -11.67 -0.40 12.04
C THR A 107 -13.00 -0.18 11.31
N ALA A 108 -13.77 0.82 11.76
CA ALA A 108 -14.91 1.35 11.01
C ALA A 108 -14.48 2.63 10.30
N GLU A 109 -14.54 2.65 8.97
CA GLU A 109 -14.00 3.73 8.16
C GLU A 109 -15.01 4.31 7.17
N GLY A 110 -14.83 5.58 6.81
CA GLY A 110 -15.69 6.26 5.86
C GLY A 110 -17.08 6.63 6.41
N PHE A 111 -17.89 7.27 5.57
CA PHE A 111 -19.20 7.79 5.96
C PHE A 111 -20.21 6.67 6.26
N TYR A 112 -20.08 5.53 5.59
CA TYR A 112 -20.95 4.37 5.77
C TYR A 112 -20.43 3.38 6.82
N MET A 113 -19.33 3.70 7.52
CA MET A 113 -18.68 2.83 8.49
C MET A 113 -18.33 1.46 7.89
N ASP A 114 -17.66 1.49 6.72
CA ASP A 114 -17.16 0.31 6.06
C ASP A 114 -16.19 -0.42 7.00
N CYS A 115 -16.39 -1.72 7.13
CA CYS A 115 -15.61 -2.55 8.01
C CYS A 115 -14.28 -2.90 7.36
N ILE A 116 -13.16 -2.42 7.91
CA ILE A 116 -11.84 -2.74 7.39
C ILE A 116 -11.13 -3.70 8.34
N LEU A 117 -10.78 -4.88 7.83
CA LEU A 117 -9.82 -5.77 8.48
C LEU A 117 -8.41 -5.43 8.02
N THR A 118 -7.52 -5.15 8.96
CA THR A 118 -6.09 -4.98 8.72
C THR A 118 -5.34 -6.21 9.19
N LEU A 119 -4.63 -6.88 8.28
CA LEU A 119 -3.62 -7.89 8.58
C LEU A 119 -2.25 -7.19 8.70
N LYS A 120 -1.72 -7.17 9.92
CA LYS A 120 -0.49 -6.47 10.26
C LYS A 120 0.71 -7.42 10.26
N GLY A 121 1.61 -7.19 9.30
CA GLY A 121 2.98 -7.69 9.27
C GLY A 121 3.96 -6.52 9.34
N GLN A 122 5.09 -6.62 8.63
CA GLN A 122 5.94 -5.47 8.39
C GLN A 122 5.16 -4.40 7.62
N MET A 123 4.41 -4.81 6.59
CA MET A 123 3.41 -3.98 5.94
C MET A 123 2.01 -4.24 6.51
N SER A 124 1.11 -3.29 6.29
CA SER A 124 -0.31 -3.46 6.56
C SER A 124 -1.02 -3.87 5.27
N HIS A 125 -1.85 -4.91 5.37
CA HIS A 125 -2.69 -5.40 4.28
C HIS A 125 -4.15 -5.27 4.69
N ARG A 126 -4.93 -4.53 3.91
CA ARG A 126 -6.27 -4.09 4.30
C ARG A 126 -7.32 -4.73 3.42
N VAL A 127 -8.41 -5.15 4.06
CA VAL A 127 -9.52 -5.86 3.43
C VAL A 127 -10.80 -5.18 3.85
N GLU A 128 -11.58 -4.71 2.88
CA GLU A 128 -12.95 -4.27 3.13
C GLU A 128 -13.86 -5.50 3.26
N LEU A 129 -14.50 -5.65 4.42
CA LEU A 129 -15.39 -6.75 4.72
C LEU A 129 -16.81 -6.42 4.26
N GLY A 130 -17.42 -7.35 3.53
CA GLY A 130 -18.82 -7.32 3.16
C GLY A 130 -19.69 -8.11 4.15
N LYS A 131 -20.97 -8.28 3.78
CA LYS A 131 -21.96 -9.02 4.60
C LYS A 131 -21.83 -10.55 4.51
N ASP A 132 -21.13 -11.05 3.51
CA ASP A 132 -20.96 -12.49 3.29
C ASP A 132 -19.73 -13.01 4.04
N ALA A 133 -19.99 -13.88 5.03
CA ALA A 133 -18.99 -14.49 5.91
C ALA A 133 -17.91 -15.25 5.13
N ARG A 134 -18.30 -16.13 4.20
CA ARG A 134 -17.34 -16.94 3.43
C ARG A 134 -16.60 -16.10 2.39
N GLY A 135 -17.30 -15.16 1.75
CA GLY A 135 -16.71 -14.20 0.83
C GLY A 135 -15.63 -13.36 1.49
N ASN A 136 -15.81 -12.96 2.76
CA ASN A 136 -14.80 -12.23 3.51
C ASN A 136 -13.50 -13.02 3.67
N LEU A 137 -13.57 -14.31 4.05
CA LEU A 137 -12.38 -15.16 4.13
C LEU A 137 -11.65 -15.24 2.79
N THR A 138 -12.41 -15.36 1.68
CA THR A 138 -11.84 -15.36 0.33
C THR A 138 -11.15 -14.02 0.00
N ARG A 139 -11.74 -12.88 0.37
CA ARG A 139 -11.11 -11.56 0.18
C ARG A 139 -9.80 -11.43 0.97
N ILE A 140 -9.75 -11.95 2.20
CA ILE A 140 -8.55 -11.96 3.03
C ILE A 140 -7.44 -12.75 2.34
N ASP A 141 -7.74 -13.97 1.86
CA ASP A 141 -6.77 -14.78 1.14
C ASP A 141 -6.28 -14.10 -0.14
N ASN A 142 -7.19 -13.48 -0.90
CA ASN A 142 -6.83 -12.75 -2.11
C ASN A 142 -5.85 -11.61 -1.83
N VAL A 143 -6.02 -10.88 -0.72
CA VAL A 143 -5.11 -9.80 -0.33
C VAL A 143 -3.72 -10.33 0.03
N LEU A 144 -3.62 -11.45 0.76
CA LEU A 144 -2.33 -12.09 1.03
C LEU A 144 -1.69 -12.67 -0.24
N ASN A 145 -2.48 -13.26 -1.13
CA ASN A 145 -2.01 -13.81 -2.40
C ASN A 145 -1.56 -12.73 -3.40
N ALA A 146 -1.98 -11.47 -3.20
CA ALA A 146 -1.57 -10.33 -4.02
C ALA A 146 -0.21 -9.72 -3.61
N ILE A 147 0.37 -10.14 -2.47
CA ILE A 147 1.66 -9.62 -1.99
C ILE A 147 2.79 -9.72 -3.04
N PRO A 148 2.98 -10.85 -3.77
CA PRO A 148 4.01 -10.94 -4.79
C PRO A 148 3.84 -9.93 -5.93
N ALA A 149 2.60 -9.72 -6.38
CA ALA A 149 2.31 -8.73 -7.41
C ALA A 149 2.59 -7.30 -6.90
N ARG A 150 2.19 -7.00 -5.66
CA ARG A 150 2.48 -5.71 -5.01
C ARG A 150 3.98 -5.47 -4.84
N LEU A 151 4.75 -6.49 -4.46
CA LEU A 151 6.20 -6.44 -4.38
C LEU A 151 6.83 -6.10 -5.74
N ASN A 152 6.41 -6.80 -6.79
CA ASN A 152 6.91 -6.54 -8.14
C ASN A 152 6.61 -5.10 -8.59
N SER A 153 5.40 -4.61 -8.34
CA SER A 153 5.03 -3.22 -8.64
C SER A 153 5.91 -2.20 -7.91
N GLN A 154 6.29 -2.46 -6.65
CA GLN A 154 7.20 -1.59 -5.90
C GLN A 154 8.63 -1.63 -6.45
N LYS A 155 9.12 -2.80 -6.91
CA LYS A 155 10.43 -2.92 -7.58
C LYS A 155 10.47 -2.12 -8.88
N VAL A 156 9.44 -2.25 -9.72
CA VAL A 156 9.30 -1.47 -10.96
C VAL A 156 9.19 0.03 -10.66
N TYR A 157 8.45 0.41 -9.63
CA TYR A 157 8.35 1.81 -9.21
C TYR A 157 9.72 2.38 -8.79
N LEU A 158 10.50 1.63 -8.02
CA LEU A 158 11.85 2.03 -7.61
C LEU A 158 12.78 2.22 -8.81
N GLU A 159 12.77 1.30 -9.78
CA GLU A 159 13.54 1.44 -11.02
C GLU A 159 13.15 2.70 -11.81
N ASN A 160 11.84 2.98 -11.91
CA ASN A 160 11.33 4.18 -12.55
C ASN A 160 11.76 5.47 -11.83
N LEU A 161 11.81 5.48 -10.49
CA LEU A 161 12.31 6.61 -9.72
C LEU A 161 13.79 6.88 -10.02
N TYR A 162 14.61 5.84 -10.11
CA TYR A 162 16.02 5.98 -10.49
C TYR A 162 16.17 6.55 -11.90
N ALA A 163 15.43 6.02 -12.88
CA ALA A 163 15.46 6.53 -14.26
C ALA A 163 15.03 8.00 -14.35
N GLN A 164 13.95 8.38 -13.65
CA GLN A 164 13.47 9.76 -13.60
C GLN A 164 14.46 10.70 -12.91
N MET A 165 15.12 10.25 -11.85
CA MET A 165 16.15 11.02 -11.15
C MET A 165 17.35 11.28 -12.07
N GLU A 166 17.83 10.28 -12.82
CA GLU A 166 18.94 10.47 -13.77
C GLU A 166 18.56 11.39 -14.94
N ALA A 167 17.33 11.28 -15.45
CA ALA A 167 16.80 12.21 -16.45
C ALA A 167 16.74 13.64 -15.88
N ALA A 168 16.24 13.82 -14.66
CA ALA A 168 16.18 15.12 -13.99
C ALA A 168 17.57 15.74 -13.79
N LYS A 169 18.58 14.94 -13.42
CA LYS A 169 19.98 15.40 -13.33
C LYS A 169 20.52 15.88 -14.68
N THR A 170 20.14 15.20 -15.76
CA THR A 170 20.59 15.55 -17.12
C THR A 170 19.92 16.83 -17.63
N GLU A 171 18.66 17.07 -17.28
CA GLU A 171 17.92 18.28 -17.64
C GLU A 171 18.29 19.51 -16.80
N LEU A 172 18.75 19.29 -15.56
CA LEU A 172 19.16 20.36 -14.68
C LEU A 172 20.38 21.10 -15.26
N GLY A 173 20.32 22.43 -15.26
CA GLY A 173 21.37 23.30 -15.76
C GLY A 173 21.39 23.49 -17.28
N LYS A 174 20.52 22.83 -18.05
CA LYS A 174 20.40 23.11 -19.49
C LYS A 174 20.00 24.58 -19.73
N PRO A 175 20.62 25.26 -20.70
CA PRO A 175 20.29 26.65 -20.99
C PRO A 175 18.91 26.78 -21.63
N PHE A 176 18.27 27.95 -21.44
CA PHE A 176 17.06 28.30 -22.16
C PHE A 176 17.34 28.30 -23.68
N PRO A 177 16.54 27.59 -24.51
CA PRO A 177 16.72 27.59 -25.95
C PRO A 177 16.71 29.01 -26.53
N GLN A 178 17.67 29.32 -27.40
CA GLN A 178 17.76 30.62 -28.09
C GLN A 178 16.69 30.78 -29.16
#